data_AF-A0A2T2TZ19-F1
#
_entry.id   AF-A0A2T2TZ19-F1
#
_cell.length_a   1.000
_cell.length_b   1.000
_cell.length_c   1.000
_cell.angle_alpha   90.00
_cell.angle_beta   90.00
_cell.angle_gamma   90.00
#
_symmetry.space_group_name_H-M   'P 1'
#
loop_
_entity.id
_entity.type
_entity.pdbx_description
1 polymer ?
#
loop_
_entity_poly.entity_id
_entity_poly.type
_entity_poly.pdbx_seq_one_letter_code
_entity_poly.pdbx_strand_id
1 'polypeptide(L)'
;MKSGTFAKVGFVLSVAVLLFFYGFLTRANRWAPTSLLQQAQQEASAMWYRPSLTSRVYDRSGIRIERPEERQPGLTFVNSLWKYSEGWDPALRLIDEEGAVVHDWRFDRDELFPEARDRRGDPSQKVVHGSYLFPNGDVLLNVDYVGTARLNACGEVKWRLPAGTHHSIERAADGSFWIPGVSERPRRTTERHPDGFPGLTEPVWVDQILHVSADGEILDQTALLNLLHTNNLQRYFAKYGEPHETDITHLNDVEPLSPSIADEYPLFDAGDLLLSIRDLHLVLVYDPASEQVKWHTSDPFIQQHDPDFIGNGWIGVFDNNRDFTARGTMNGGSRIVAVQLHTDSVEVRFPTERSAPFYTDTMRKWQQLE
;
A
#
# COMPACT_ATOMS: atom_id res chain seq x y z
N MET A 1 -40.18 7.96 53.36
CA MET A 1 -38.74 8.25 53.21
C MET A 1 -38.13 7.58 51.95
N LYS A 2 -38.79 7.67 50.77
CA LYS A 2 -38.31 7.03 49.51
C LYS A 2 -38.18 7.99 48.31
N SER A 3 -38.77 9.19 48.32
CA SER A 3 -38.79 10.07 47.13
C SER A 3 -37.47 10.84 46.90
N GLY A 4 -36.74 11.18 47.97
CA GLY A 4 -35.46 11.90 47.86
C GLY A 4 -34.32 11.10 47.22
N THR A 5 -34.39 9.76 47.26
CA THR A 5 -33.38 8.89 46.64
C THR A 5 -33.57 8.82 45.13
N PHE A 6 -34.81 8.72 44.64
CA PHE A 6 -35.09 8.70 43.21
C PHE A 6 -34.76 10.02 42.51
N ALA A 7 -35.03 11.17 43.15
CA ALA A 7 -34.66 12.47 42.59
C ALA A 7 -33.12 12.63 42.48
N LYS A 8 -32.36 12.17 43.49
CA LYS A 8 -30.89 12.19 43.45
C LYS A 8 -30.34 11.26 42.36
N VAL A 9 -30.89 10.06 42.24
CA VAL A 9 -30.52 9.13 41.16
C VAL A 9 -30.84 9.72 39.79
N GLY A 10 -32.03 10.30 39.64
CA GLY A 10 -32.43 10.99 38.41
C GLY A 10 -31.49 12.13 38.03
N PHE A 11 -31.12 12.98 39.00
CA PHE A 11 -30.16 14.06 38.79
C PHE A 11 -28.79 13.55 38.31
N VAL A 12 -28.24 12.54 38.98
CA VAL A 12 -26.94 11.94 38.59
C VAL A 12 -27.01 11.34 37.19
N LEU A 13 -28.09 10.62 36.86
CA LEU A 13 -28.29 10.05 35.52
C LEU A 13 -28.42 11.14 34.45
N SER A 14 -29.17 12.22 34.72
CA SER A 14 -29.29 13.34 33.79
C SER A 14 -27.95 14.03 33.53
N VAL A 15 -27.14 14.23 34.57
CA VAL A 15 -25.77 14.78 34.41
C VAL A 15 -24.89 13.85 33.59
N ALA A 16 -24.95 12.53 33.83
CA ALA A 16 -24.18 11.55 33.06
C ALA A 16 -24.57 11.55 31.57
N VAL A 17 -25.87 11.60 31.28
CA VAL A 17 -26.40 11.69 29.90
C VAL A 17 -25.97 12.99 29.23
N LEU A 18 -26.05 14.13 29.93
CA LEU A 18 -25.59 15.42 29.41
C LEU A 18 -24.08 15.41 29.13
N LEU A 19 -23.27 14.84 30.01
CA LEU A 19 -21.83 14.69 29.80
C LEU A 19 -21.51 13.77 28.62
N PHE A 20 -22.27 12.68 28.44
CA PHE A 20 -22.14 11.81 27.28
C PHE A 20 -22.48 12.55 25.98
N PHE A 21 -23.61 13.27 25.92
CA PHE A 21 -23.98 14.05 24.75
C PHE A 21 -23.00 15.18 24.48
N TYR A 22 -22.50 15.85 25.52
CA TYR A 22 -21.45 16.85 25.39
C TYR A 22 -20.16 16.24 24.83
N GLY A 23 -19.75 15.06 25.31
CA GLY A 23 -18.63 14.30 24.77
C GLY A 23 -18.83 13.88 23.31
N PHE A 24 -20.04 13.44 22.96
CA PHE A 24 -20.40 13.10 21.59
C PHE A 24 -20.37 14.32 20.67
N LEU A 25 -20.96 15.44 21.08
CA LEU A 25 -20.99 16.68 20.31
C LEU A 25 -19.61 17.32 20.18
N THR A 26 -18.82 17.33 21.24
CA THR A 26 -17.42 17.81 21.19
C THR A 26 -16.61 16.98 20.20
N ARG A 27 -16.74 15.64 20.22
CA ARG A 27 -16.08 14.76 19.25
C ARG A 27 -16.60 14.96 17.82
N ALA A 28 -17.92 14.99 17.62
CA ALA A 28 -18.55 15.14 16.31
C ALA A 28 -18.17 16.48 15.64
N ASN A 29 -18.06 17.54 16.43
CA ASN A 29 -17.70 18.87 15.95
C ASN A 29 -16.20 19.20 16.12
N ARG A 30 -15.38 18.23 16.56
CA ARG A 30 -13.94 18.38 16.85
C ARG A 30 -13.60 19.58 17.75
N TRP A 31 -14.47 19.94 18.69
CA TRP A 31 -14.21 21.02 19.65
C TRP A 31 -13.09 20.64 20.61
N ALA A 32 -12.35 21.62 21.13
CA ALA A 32 -11.36 21.39 22.17
C ALA A 32 -12.02 20.65 23.37
N PRO A 33 -11.40 19.58 23.93
CA PRO A 33 -10.03 19.10 23.70
C PRO A 33 -9.93 17.86 22.78
N THR A 34 -10.85 17.67 21.81
CA THR A 34 -10.90 16.44 20.99
C THR A 34 -9.56 16.09 20.32
N SER A 35 -8.87 17.08 19.74
CA SER A 35 -7.57 16.88 19.11
C SER A 35 -6.50 16.40 20.10
N LEU A 36 -6.45 16.99 21.30
CA LEU A 36 -5.52 16.59 22.36
C LEU A 36 -5.81 15.17 22.86
N LEU A 37 -7.09 14.81 23.01
CA LEU A 37 -7.48 13.46 23.42
C LEU A 37 -7.17 12.42 22.34
N GLN A 38 -7.38 12.75 21.06
CA GLN A 38 -7.00 11.89 19.94
C GLN A 38 -5.49 11.70 19.87
N GLN A 39 -4.71 12.76 20.03
CA GLN A 39 -3.25 12.69 20.07
C GLN A 39 -2.77 11.84 21.25
N ALA A 40 -3.27 12.08 22.46
CA ALA A 40 -2.92 11.29 23.64
C ALA A 40 -3.30 9.81 23.49
N GLN A 41 -4.44 9.51 22.86
CA GLN A 41 -4.84 8.15 22.53
C GLN A 41 -3.89 7.51 21.50
N GLN A 42 -3.50 8.25 20.46
CA GLN A 42 -2.54 7.79 19.45
C GLN A 42 -1.18 7.50 20.07
N GLU A 43 -0.63 8.44 20.85
CA GLU A 43 0.64 8.27 21.57
C GLU A 43 0.59 7.08 22.54
N ALA A 44 -0.48 6.95 23.31
CA ALA A 44 -0.66 5.81 24.22
C ALA A 44 -0.76 4.47 23.45
N SER A 45 -1.39 4.47 22.28
CA SER A 45 -1.49 3.27 21.43
C SER A 45 -0.18 2.91 20.74
N ALA A 46 0.70 3.89 20.48
CA ALA A 46 2.01 3.69 19.87
C ALA A 46 3.04 3.07 20.84
N MET A 47 2.76 3.05 22.16
CA MET A 47 3.64 2.40 23.15
C MET A 47 3.68 0.88 23.03
N TRP A 48 2.73 0.25 22.34
CA TRP A 48 2.72 -1.19 22.11
C TRP A 48 2.62 -1.48 20.62
N TYR A 49 3.66 -2.13 20.08
CA TYR A 49 3.57 -2.71 18.74
C TYR A 49 2.43 -3.71 18.70
N ARG A 50 1.46 -3.45 17.83
CA ARG A 50 0.40 -4.39 17.48
C ARG A 50 0.74 -4.95 16.11
N PRO A 51 1.23 -6.20 16.04
CA PRO A 51 1.40 -6.88 14.76
C PRO A 51 0.09 -6.77 13.99
N SER A 52 0.16 -6.43 12.70
CA SER A 52 -1.01 -6.40 11.81
C SER A 52 -1.45 -7.83 11.44
N LEU A 53 -1.69 -8.65 12.47
CA LEU A 53 -2.17 -10.01 12.35
C LEU A 53 -3.69 -9.97 12.36
N THR A 54 -4.29 -10.39 11.27
CA THR A 54 -5.73 -10.62 11.22
C THR A 54 -6.03 -12.00 11.78
N SER A 55 -7.15 -12.12 12.50
CA SER A 55 -7.65 -13.44 12.90
C SER A 55 -7.89 -14.28 11.64
N ARG A 56 -7.63 -15.59 11.70
CA ARG A 56 -7.93 -16.52 10.59
C ARG A 56 -9.37 -16.31 10.12
N VAL A 57 -9.53 -15.71 8.95
CA VAL A 57 -10.87 -15.37 8.46
C VAL A 57 -11.50 -16.52 7.68
N TYR A 58 -10.70 -17.42 7.10
CA TYR A 58 -11.20 -18.58 6.36
C TYR A 58 -10.88 -19.88 7.09
N ASP A 59 -11.93 -20.62 7.48
CA ASP A 59 -11.80 -21.98 7.98
C ASP A 59 -12.09 -22.99 6.86
N ARG A 60 -11.12 -23.12 5.95
CA ARG A 60 -11.18 -24.09 4.85
C ARG A 60 -10.65 -25.43 5.37
N SER A 61 -11.41 -26.49 5.12
CA SER A 61 -10.99 -27.89 5.31
C SER A 61 -11.10 -28.62 3.97
N GLY A 62 -10.24 -29.60 3.73
CA GLY A 62 -10.19 -30.32 2.47
C GLY A 62 -8.94 -31.18 2.32
N ILE A 63 -8.81 -31.81 1.16
CA ILE A 63 -7.62 -32.58 0.76
C ILE A 63 -6.71 -31.65 -0.04
N ARG A 64 -5.43 -31.56 0.34
CA ARG A 64 -4.40 -30.92 -0.49
C ARG A 64 -4.09 -31.87 -1.64
N ILE A 65 -4.50 -31.50 -2.85
CA ILE A 65 -4.04 -32.18 -4.07
C ILE A 65 -2.77 -31.45 -4.49
N GLU A 66 -1.63 -32.11 -4.37
CA GLU A 66 -0.39 -31.59 -4.89
C GLU A 66 -0.38 -31.74 -6.41
N ARG A 67 0.00 -30.67 -7.09
CA ARG A 67 0.21 -30.62 -8.54
C ARG A 67 1.60 -30.08 -8.78
N PRO A 68 2.65 -30.88 -8.55
CA PRO A 68 4.03 -30.42 -8.68
C PRO A 68 4.33 -29.82 -10.05
N GLU A 69 3.68 -30.35 -11.09
CA GLU A 69 3.76 -29.86 -12.47
C GLU A 69 3.12 -28.49 -12.71
N GLU A 70 2.22 -28.03 -11.82
CA GLU A 70 1.61 -26.69 -11.87
C GLU A 70 2.33 -25.69 -10.94
N ARG A 71 3.44 -26.10 -10.30
CA ARG A 71 4.25 -25.25 -9.42
C ARG A 71 5.53 -24.84 -10.12
N GLN A 72 5.86 -23.55 -10.05
CA GLN A 72 7.19 -23.09 -10.48
C GLN A 72 8.26 -23.70 -9.55
N PRO A 73 9.28 -24.39 -10.08
CA PRO A 73 10.31 -25.01 -9.26
C PRO A 73 11.18 -23.96 -8.57
N GLY A 74 11.63 -24.25 -7.35
CA GLY A 74 12.60 -23.42 -6.64
C GLY A 74 12.14 -22.97 -5.25
N LEU A 75 12.77 -21.89 -4.77
CA LEU A 75 12.49 -21.32 -3.45
C LEU A 75 11.45 -20.20 -3.56
N THR A 76 10.60 -20.10 -2.55
CA THR A 76 9.66 -18.98 -2.41
C THR A 76 10.25 -17.94 -1.46
N PHE A 77 10.32 -16.69 -1.90
CA PHE A 77 10.67 -15.55 -1.07
C PHE A 77 9.42 -14.97 -0.41
N VAL A 78 9.43 -14.86 0.92
CA VAL A 78 8.27 -14.48 1.70
C VAL A 78 8.63 -13.33 2.64
N ASN A 79 8.00 -12.19 2.43
CA ASN A 79 7.92 -11.11 3.40
C ASN A 79 6.69 -11.31 4.30
N SER A 80 6.90 -11.49 5.60
CA SER A 80 5.79 -11.67 6.54
C SER A 80 6.15 -11.34 7.99
N LEU A 81 5.17 -11.43 8.87
CA LEU A 81 5.36 -11.48 10.31
C LEU A 81 5.61 -12.93 10.73
N TRP A 82 6.69 -13.15 11.47
CA TRP A 82 7.08 -14.47 11.95
C TRP A 82 7.13 -14.49 13.47
N LYS A 83 6.77 -15.64 14.04
CA LYS A 83 6.79 -15.83 15.49
C LYS A 83 8.18 -16.27 15.95
N TYR A 84 8.78 -15.46 16.81
CA TYR A 84 10.03 -15.71 17.51
C TYR A 84 9.80 -15.85 19.02
N SER A 85 10.87 -16.09 19.79
CA SER A 85 10.82 -16.18 21.25
C SER A 85 10.32 -14.89 21.93
N GLU A 86 10.60 -13.75 21.33
CA GLU A 86 10.28 -12.41 21.87
C GLU A 86 8.90 -11.91 21.43
N GLY A 87 8.28 -12.54 20.44
CA GLY A 87 7.00 -12.12 19.90
C GLY A 87 6.90 -12.31 18.39
N TRP A 88 5.99 -11.57 17.77
CA TRP A 88 5.87 -11.50 16.32
C TRP A 88 6.66 -10.32 15.78
N ASP A 89 7.47 -10.56 14.76
CA ASP A 89 8.37 -9.55 14.17
C ASP A 89 8.44 -9.76 12.66
N PRO A 90 8.50 -8.70 11.82
CA PRO A 90 8.68 -8.88 10.39
C PRO A 90 10.05 -9.51 10.08
N ALA A 91 10.06 -10.40 9.11
CA ALA A 91 11.29 -10.93 8.53
C ALA A 91 11.05 -11.37 7.09
N LEU A 92 12.14 -11.47 6.35
CA LEU A 92 12.15 -12.00 5.00
C LEU A 92 12.70 -13.42 5.07
N ARG A 93 12.02 -14.38 4.44
CA ARG A 93 12.47 -15.78 4.42
C ARG A 93 12.49 -16.34 3.01
N LEU A 94 13.48 -17.17 2.75
CA LEU A 94 13.40 -18.15 1.67
C LEU A 94 12.89 -19.47 2.23
N ILE A 95 11.85 -20.01 1.62
CA ILE A 95 11.30 -21.31 1.97
C ILE A 95 11.35 -22.25 0.78
N ASP A 96 11.52 -23.54 1.04
CA ASP A 96 11.40 -24.58 0.03
C ASP A 96 9.93 -24.99 -0.19
N GLU A 97 9.76 -25.99 -1.05
CA GLU A 97 8.48 -26.54 -1.49
C GLU A 97 7.68 -27.22 -0.37
N GLU A 98 8.37 -27.66 0.68
CA GLU A 98 7.84 -28.26 1.90
C GLU A 98 7.52 -27.20 2.97
N GLY A 99 7.94 -25.95 2.75
CA GLY A 99 7.79 -24.83 3.67
C GLY A 99 8.89 -24.78 4.74
N ALA A 100 9.98 -25.52 4.59
CA ALA A 100 11.14 -25.39 5.44
C ALA A 100 11.89 -24.10 5.10
N VAL A 101 12.36 -23.41 6.16
CA VAL A 101 13.12 -22.17 6.00
C VAL A 101 14.55 -22.51 5.59
N VAL A 102 14.93 -22.06 4.39
CA VAL A 102 16.28 -22.21 3.84
C VAL A 102 17.17 -21.03 4.24
N HIS A 103 16.58 -19.84 4.35
CA HIS A 103 17.29 -18.63 4.79
C HIS A 103 16.35 -17.63 5.48
N ASP A 104 16.88 -16.86 6.42
CA ASP A 104 16.13 -15.90 7.25
C ASP A 104 16.93 -14.60 7.37
N TRP A 105 16.42 -13.50 6.80
CA TRP A 105 16.96 -12.16 7.00
C TRP A 105 16.22 -11.49 8.15
N ARG A 106 16.94 -11.26 9.24
CA ARG A 106 16.47 -10.50 10.39
C ARG A 106 17.10 -9.11 10.39
N PHE A 107 16.30 -8.13 10.79
CA PHE A 107 16.71 -6.73 10.84
C PHE A 107 15.86 -6.00 11.87
N ASP A 108 16.42 -4.96 12.49
CA ASP A 108 15.69 -4.06 13.37
C ASP A 108 15.35 -2.77 12.62
N ARG A 109 14.05 -2.48 12.50
CA ARG A 109 13.55 -1.31 11.75
C ARG A 109 14.02 0.02 12.36
N ASP A 110 14.17 0.10 13.67
CA ASP A 110 14.64 1.28 14.38
C ASP A 110 16.16 1.46 14.21
N GLU A 111 16.93 0.37 14.19
CA GLU A 111 18.37 0.43 13.87
C GLU A 111 18.64 0.78 12.40
N LEU A 112 17.74 0.38 11.49
CA LEU A 112 17.80 0.76 10.08
C LEU A 112 17.57 2.26 9.89
N PHE A 113 16.62 2.87 10.62
CA PHE A 113 16.22 4.26 10.42
C PHE A 113 16.00 5.03 11.74
N PRO A 114 17.02 5.18 12.59
CA PRO A 114 16.85 5.81 13.90
C PRO A 114 16.38 7.27 13.81
N GLU A 115 16.77 7.99 12.76
CA GLU A 115 16.42 9.38 12.50
C GLU A 115 14.97 9.59 12.06
N ALA A 116 14.25 8.52 11.71
CA ALA A 116 12.89 8.62 11.20
C ALA A 116 11.86 8.95 12.30
N ARG A 117 12.16 8.70 13.59
CA ARG A 117 11.25 8.99 14.71
C ARG A 117 10.74 10.43 14.70
N ASP A 118 11.63 11.38 14.43
CA ASP A 118 11.32 12.82 14.44
C ASP A 118 10.55 13.29 13.20
N ARG A 119 10.54 12.51 12.11
CA ARG A 119 10.04 12.94 10.79
C ARG A 119 8.88 12.11 10.25
N ARG A 120 8.90 10.80 10.53
CA ARG A 120 8.05 9.77 9.93
C ARG A 120 7.36 8.87 10.98
N GLY A 121 7.64 9.10 12.26
CA GLY A 121 7.18 8.30 13.39
C GLY A 121 8.09 7.11 13.67
N ASP A 122 7.72 6.31 14.67
CA ASP A 122 8.54 5.18 15.16
C ASP A 122 8.65 4.04 14.12
N PRO A 123 9.85 3.74 13.58
CA PRO A 123 10.06 2.65 12.61
C PRO A 123 9.67 1.27 13.13
N SER A 124 9.82 1.02 14.44
CA SER A 124 9.43 -0.26 15.06
C SER A 124 7.93 -0.54 14.94
N GLN A 125 7.13 0.50 14.69
CA GLN A 125 5.69 0.41 14.51
C GLN A 125 5.26 0.20 13.05
N LYS A 126 6.19 0.24 12.09
CA LYS A 126 5.88 0.26 10.64
C LYS A 126 6.02 -1.10 10.00
N VAL A 127 5.04 -1.52 9.20
CA VAL A 127 5.12 -2.81 8.51
C VAL A 127 6.29 -2.83 7.50
N VAL A 128 6.75 -4.03 7.16
CA VAL A 128 7.65 -4.23 6.01
C VAL A 128 6.75 -4.59 4.84
N HIS A 129 6.76 -3.78 3.79
CA HIS A 129 5.79 -3.92 2.70
C HIS A 129 6.47 -4.41 1.42
N GLY A 130 7.15 -3.52 0.70
CA GLY A 130 7.87 -3.85 -0.53
C GLY A 130 9.16 -4.56 -0.25
N SER A 131 9.49 -5.56 -1.07
CA SER A 131 10.74 -6.30 -0.95
C SER A 131 11.18 -6.86 -2.29
N TYR A 132 12.50 -6.91 -2.51
CA TYR A 132 13.09 -7.48 -3.72
C TYR A 132 14.25 -8.40 -3.34
N LEU A 133 14.30 -9.61 -3.90
CA LEU A 133 15.40 -10.57 -3.70
C LEU A 133 16.33 -10.56 -4.91
N PHE A 134 17.62 -10.30 -4.68
CA PHE A 134 18.62 -10.36 -5.72
C PHE A 134 19.16 -11.79 -5.92
N PRO A 135 19.65 -12.14 -7.13
CA PRO A 135 20.28 -13.44 -7.39
C PRO A 135 21.49 -13.76 -6.49
N ASN A 136 22.17 -12.75 -5.95
CA ASN A 136 23.30 -12.91 -5.03
C ASN A 136 22.88 -13.07 -3.55
N GLY A 137 21.57 -13.10 -3.26
CA GLY A 137 21.02 -13.20 -1.91
C GLY A 137 20.98 -11.88 -1.13
N ASP A 138 21.34 -10.74 -1.75
CA ASP A 138 20.98 -9.44 -1.18
C ASP A 138 19.45 -9.29 -1.20
N VAL A 139 18.92 -8.41 -0.35
CA VAL A 139 17.50 -8.03 -0.34
C VAL A 139 17.31 -6.53 -0.26
N LEU A 140 16.30 -5.99 -0.93
CA LEU A 140 15.72 -4.67 -0.61
C LEU A 140 14.45 -4.87 0.22
N LEU A 141 14.18 -3.91 1.10
CA LEU A 141 12.91 -3.82 1.81
C LEU A 141 12.50 -2.38 2.12
N ASN A 142 11.20 -2.12 2.04
CA ASN A 142 10.58 -0.88 2.51
C ASN A 142 10.10 -1.06 3.95
N VAL A 143 10.59 -0.21 4.84
CA VAL A 143 9.91 0.07 6.11
C VAL A 143 8.87 1.13 5.80
N ASP A 144 7.60 0.76 5.88
CA ASP A 144 6.49 1.48 5.25
C ASP A 144 6.42 2.95 5.70
N TYR A 145 6.43 3.86 4.71
CA TYR A 145 6.48 5.32 4.86
C TYR A 145 7.70 5.87 5.62
N VAL A 146 8.74 5.06 5.81
CA VAL A 146 10.00 5.45 6.47
C VAL A 146 11.13 5.50 5.46
N GLY A 147 11.42 4.38 4.80
CA GLY A 147 12.56 4.29 3.89
C GLY A 147 12.87 2.89 3.42
N THR A 148 13.77 2.81 2.44
CA THR A 148 14.23 1.56 1.82
C THR A 148 15.63 1.23 2.29
N ALA A 149 15.89 -0.03 2.62
CA ALA A 149 17.22 -0.51 2.96
C ALA A 149 17.62 -1.68 2.05
N ARG A 150 18.91 -1.74 1.70
CA ARG A 150 19.53 -2.92 1.11
C ARG A 150 20.33 -3.67 2.15
N LEU A 151 20.04 -4.95 2.32
CA LEU A 151 20.81 -5.87 3.15
C LEU A 151 21.53 -6.88 2.27
N ASN A 152 22.72 -7.32 2.68
CA ASN A 152 23.36 -8.45 2.03
C ASN A 152 22.78 -9.79 2.50
N ALA A 153 23.24 -10.89 1.91
CA ALA A 153 22.82 -12.25 2.30
C ALA A 153 23.03 -12.57 3.79
N CYS A 154 23.95 -11.89 4.48
CA CYS A 154 24.21 -12.05 5.91
C CYS A 154 23.36 -11.13 6.80
N GLY A 155 22.51 -10.26 6.22
CA GLY A 155 21.72 -9.27 6.95
C GLY A 155 22.45 -7.96 7.25
N GLU A 156 23.66 -7.78 6.74
CA GLU A 156 24.42 -6.54 6.93
C GLU A 156 23.90 -5.44 5.99
N VAL A 157 23.75 -4.23 6.52
CA VAL A 157 23.27 -3.08 5.75
C VAL A 157 24.32 -2.66 4.71
N LYS A 158 23.92 -2.60 3.45
CA LYS A 158 24.71 -2.02 2.35
C LYS A 158 24.44 -0.54 2.17
N TRP A 159 23.17 -0.15 2.13
CA TRP A 159 22.76 1.25 2.05
C TRP A 159 21.34 1.45 2.61
N ARG A 160 21.00 2.71 2.88
CA ARG A 160 19.70 3.17 3.40
C ARG A 160 19.23 4.39 2.62
N LEU A 161 17.94 4.46 2.34
CA LEU A 161 17.27 5.58 1.70
C LEU A 161 16.10 6.05 2.58
N PRO A 162 16.29 7.07 3.44
CA PRO A 162 15.26 7.58 4.34
C PRO A 162 14.26 8.53 3.63
N ALA A 163 13.58 8.04 2.59
CA ALA A 163 12.77 8.86 1.68
C ALA A 163 11.25 8.68 1.81
N GLY A 164 10.75 8.12 2.92
CA GLY A 164 9.31 7.87 3.07
C GLY A 164 8.74 6.91 2.03
N THR A 165 9.54 5.93 1.63
CA THR A 165 9.15 4.92 0.64
C THR A 165 8.15 3.92 1.21
N HIS A 166 7.29 3.38 0.36
CA HIS A 166 6.16 2.55 0.77
C HIS A 166 5.75 1.57 -0.34
N HIS A 167 4.98 0.55 0.04
CA HIS A 167 4.34 -0.43 -0.88
C HIS A 167 5.25 -1.26 -1.78
N SER A 168 5.55 -0.89 -3.02
CA SER A 168 6.29 -1.75 -3.96
C SER A 168 7.76 -1.35 -4.13
N ILE A 169 8.58 -2.25 -4.67
CA ILE A 169 9.97 -1.99 -5.10
C ILE A 169 10.15 -2.72 -6.42
N GLU A 170 10.07 -1.99 -7.52
CA GLU A 170 10.14 -2.58 -8.85
C GLU A 170 11.47 -2.25 -9.53
N ARG A 171 12.13 -3.27 -10.08
CA ARG A 171 13.47 -3.12 -10.66
C ARG A 171 13.39 -2.81 -12.15
N ALA A 172 14.02 -1.74 -12.57
CA ALA A 172 14.15 -1.37 -13.98
C ALA A 172 15.24 -2.19 -14.69
N ALA A 173 15.22 -2.16 -16.03
CA ALA A 173 16.15 -2.93 -16.87
C ALA A 173 17.63 -2.54 -16.69
N ASP A 174 17.91 -1.27 -16.40
CA ASP A 174 19.25 -0.75 -16.12
C ASP A 174 19.75 -1.08 -14.70
N GLY A 175 18.89 -1.68 -13.87
CA GLY A 175 19.16 -2.06 -12.49
C GLY A 175 18.89 -0.98 -11.46
N SER A 176 18.33 0.16 -11.85
CA SER A 176 17.69 1.10 -10.94
C SER A 176 16.36 0.53 -10.43
N PHE A 177 15.66 1.30 -9.61
CA PHE A 177 14.39 0.95 -9.01
C PHE A 177 13.38 2.07 -9.14
N TRP A 178 12.12 1.70 -9.27
CA TRP A 178 10.97 2.59 -9.12
C TRP A 178 10.25 2.22 -7.83
N ILE A 179 10.03 3.21 -6.97
CA ILE A 179 9.48 3.00 -5.63
C ILE A 179 8.47 4.10 -5.35
N PRO A 180 7.24 3.78 -4.90
CA PRO A 180 6.35 4.77 -4.31
C PRO A 180 7.05 5.46 -3.12
N GLY A 181 6.93 6.78 -3.07
CA GLY A 181 7.39 7.60 -1.95
C GLY A 181 6.38 8.66 -1.57
N VAL A 182 6.55 9.27 -0.40
CA VAL A 182 5.65 10.34 0.04
C VAL A 182 6.42 11.53 0.59
N SER A 183 5.91 12.73 0.31
CA SER A 183 6.48 13.99 0.79
C SER A 183 6.76 13.96 2.30
N GLU A 184 7.79 14.66 2.78
CA GLU A 184 8.20 14.66 4.20
C GLU A 184 7.14 15.10 5.21
N ARG A 185 6.20 15.91 4.76
CA ARG A 185 5.09 16.46 5.56
C ARG A 185 3.93 16.78 4.63
N PRO A 186 2.69 16.85 5.14
CA PRO A 186 1.56 17.31 4.34
C PRO A 186 1.84 18.69 3.72
N ARG A 187 1.52 18.84 2.44
CA ARG A 187 1.74 20.05 1.65
C ARG A 187 0.44 20.49 1.00
N ARG A 188 0.27 21.80 0.88
CA ARG A 188 -0.80 22.39 0.05
C ARG A 188 -0.31 22.74 -1.35
N THR A 189 1.01 22.84 -1.52
CA THR A 189 1.66 23.41 -2.70
C THR A 189 2.80 22.52 -3.18
N THR A 190 3.13 22.65 -4.46
CA THR A 190 4.34 22.10 -5.10
C THR A 190 5.04 23.22 -5.88
N GLU A 191 6.21 22.95 -6.44
CA GLU A 191 6.90 23.92 -7.30
C GLU A 191 6.07 24.32 -8.53
N ARG A 192 5.29 23.38 -9.09
CA ARG A 192 4.40 23.64 -10.24
C ARG A 192 3.04 24.21 -9.85
N HIS A 193 2.66 24.09 -8.58
CA HIS A 193 1.41 24.63 -8.03
C HIS A 193 1.72 25.45 -6.76
N PRO A 194 2.37 26.61 -6.89
CA PRO A 194 2.81 27.43 -5.76
C PRO A 194 1.63 28.01 -4.96
N ASP A 195 0.47 28.23 -5.61
CA ASP A 195 -0.76 28.68 -4.96
C ASP A 195 -1.62 27.51 -4.44
N GLY A 196 -1.17 26.28 -4.69
CA GLY A 196 -1.85 25.03 -4.34
C GLY A 196 -2.73 24.48 -5.45
N PHE A 197 -3.33 23.32 -5.19
CA PHE A 197 -4.17 22.63 -6.16
C PHE A 197 -5.63 23.09 -6.02
N PRO A 198 -6.33 23.44 -7.11
CA PRO A 198 -7.74 23.78 -7.07
C PRO A 198 -8.59 22.69 -6.41
N GLY A 199 -9.39 23.04 -5.41
CA GLY A 199 -10.25 22.11 -4.67
C GLY A 199 -9.58 21.44 -3.46
N LEU A 200 -8.26 21.49 -3.33
CA LEU A 200 -7.53 21.01 -2.14
C LEU A 200 -7.24 22.19 -1.21
N THR A 201 -8.08 22.37 -0.19
CA THR A 201 -7.94 23.48 0.77
C THR A 201 -7.01 23.16 1.94
N GLU A 202 -6.92 21.89 2.32
CA GLU A 202 -6.07 21.41 3.40
C GLU A 202 -4.75 20.82 2.89
N PRO A 203 -3.66 20.84 3.69
CA PRO A 203 -2.43 20.13 3.35
C PRO A 203 -2.65 18.62 3.26
N VAL A 204 -2.13 17.99 2.20
CA VAL A 204 -2.20 16.55 1.96
C VAL A 204 -0.80 15.95 1.84
N TRP A 205 -0.66 14.67 2.17
CA TRP A 205 0.52 13.91 1.81
C TRP A 205 0.58 13.80 0.28
N VAL A 206 1.68 14.29 -0.30
CA VAL A 206 1.88 14.24 -1.75
C VAL A 206 2.67 12.97 -2.07
N ASP A 207 2.00 11.99 -2.69
CA ASP A 207 2.66 10.82 -3.25
C ASP A 207 3.66 11.24 -4.34
N GLN A 208 4.75 10.49 -4.41
CA GLN A 208 5.89 10.69 -5.28
C GLN A 208 6.25 9.38 -5.96
N ILE A 209 6.63 9.47 -7.22
CA ILE A 209 7.20 8.37 -8.00
C ILE A 209 8.72 8.57 -7.94
N LEU A 210 9.43 7.71 -7.21
CA LEU A 210 10.88 7.85 -7.01
C LEU A 210 11.65 6.93 -7.95
N HIS A 211 12.59 7.52 -8.71
CA HIS A 211 13.61 6.78 -9.45
C HIS A 211 14.85 6.65 -8.57
N VAL A 212 15.24 5.43 -8.20
CA VAL A 212 16.31 5.16 -7.23
C VAL A 212 17.42 4.36 -7.89
N SER A 213 18.66 4.80 -7.74
CA SER A 213 19.84 4.10 -8.26
C SER A 213 20.06 2.75 -7.57
N ALA A 214 20.91 1.90 -8.15
CA ALA A 214 21.30 0.63 -7.53
C ALA A 214 21.98 0.77 -6.15
N ASP A 215 22.52 1.96 -5.88
CA ASP A 215 23.25 2.33 -4.66
C ASP A 215 22.39 3.14 -3.67
N GLY A 216 21.09 3.32 -3.95
CA GLY A 216 20.14 3.93 -3.02
C GLY A 216 20.07 5.46 -3.09
N GLU A 217 20.49 6.06 -4.21
CA GLU A 217 20.37 7.51 -4.44
C GLU A 217 19.11 7.82 -5.26
N ILE A 218 18.38 8.88 -4.91
CA ILE A 218 17.27 9.35 -5.73
C ILE A 218 17.84 10.04 -6.98
N LEU A 219 17.57 9.46 -8.14
CA LEU A 219 17.94 9.98 -9.45
C LEU A 219 16.93 11.01 -9.93
N ASP A 220 15.65 10.76 -9.69
CA ASP A 220 14.54 11.64 -10.04
C ASP A 220 13.33 11.41 -9.13
N GLN A 221 12.44 12.41 -9.07
CA GLN A 221 11.17 12.33 -8.34
C GLN A 221 10.05 13.09 -9.06
N THR A 222 8.93 12.41 -9.33
CA THR A 222 7.73 13.05 -9.86
C THR A 222 6.65 13.13 -8.78
N ALA A 223 6.13 14.32 -8.49
CA ALA A 223 4.98 14.47 -7.60
C ALA A 223 3.70 14.03 -8.33
N LEU A 224 2.98 13.03 -7.81
CA LEU A 224 1.83 12.44 -8.48
C LEU A 224 0.71 13.46 -8.74
N LEU A 225 0.48 14.39 -7.80
CA LEU A 225 -0.51 15.45 -8.00
C LEU A 225 -0.16 16.35 -9.20
N ASN A 226 1.13 16.66 -9.43
CA ASN A 226 1.53 17.42 -10.62
C ASN A 226 1.22 16.62 -11.88
N LEU A 227 1.59 15.33 -11.92
CA LEU A 227 1.37 14.44 -13.07
C LEU A 227 -0.13 14.39 -13.42
N LEU A 228 -1.00 14.17 -12.44
CA LEU A 228 -2.45 14.10 -12.64
C LEU A 228 -3.02 15.44 -13.17
N HIS A 229 -2.57 16.58 -12.63
CA HIS A 229 -3.03 17.89 -13.09
C HIS A 229 -2.54 18.24 -14.50
N THR A 230 -1.26 17.99 -14.80
CA THR A 230 -0.69 18.22 -16.14
C THR A 230 -1.39 17.40 -17.21
N ASN A 231 -1.88 16.20 -16.87
CA ASN A 231 -2.59 15.31 -17.79
C ASN A 231 -4.12 15.43 -17.73
N ASN A 232 -4.68 16.48 -17.12
CA ASN A 232 -6.13 16.72 -16.99
C ASN A 232 -6.92 15.58 -16.30
N LEU A 233 -6.30 14.90 -15.34
CA LEU A 233 -6.85 13.76 -14.60
C LEU A 233 -7.40 14.13 -13.22
N GLN A 234 -7.40 15.42 -12.84
CA GLN A 234 -7.94 15.89 -11.55
C GLN A 234 -9.42 15.55 -11.33
N ARG A 235 -10.17 15.22 -12.38
CA ARG A 235 -11.56 14.74 -12.26
C ARG A 235 -11.69 13.50 -11.36
N TYR A 236 -10.65 12.67 -11.26
CA TYR A 236 -10.69 11.45 -10.47
C TYR A 236 -10.73 11.72 -8.97
N PHE A 237 -10.29 12.89 -8.49
CA PHE A 237 -10.44 13.28 -7.09
C PHE A 237 -11.91 13.34 -6.65
N ALA A 238 -12.87 13.48 -7.56
CA ALA A 238 -14.30 13.41 -7.22
C ALA A 238 -14.77 12.02 -6.77
N LYS A 239 -13.99 10.96 -7.04
CA LYS A 239 -14.26 9.61 -6.52
C LYS A 239 -13.86 9.46 -5.06
N TYR A 240 -13.00 10.35 -4.57
CA TYR A 240 -12.55 10.34 -3.20
C TYR A 240 -13.68 10.78 -2.26
N GLY A 241 -14.14 9.87 -1.41
CA GLY A 241 -15.36 10.04 -0.62
C GLY A 241 -15.18 10.70 0.74
N GLU A 242 -13.94 11.01 1.15
CA GLU A 242 -13.62 11.42 2.53
C GLU A 242 -13.07 12.86 2.57
N PRO A 243 -13.90 13.90 2.82
CA PRO A 243 -13.53 15.30 2.65
C PRO A 243 -12.45 15.85 3.61
N HIS A 244 -11.81 15.00 4.43
CA HIS A 244 -10.83 15.42 5.45
C HIS A 244 -9.67 14.45 5.66
N GLU A 245 -9.52 13.44 4.81
CA GLU A 245 -8.34 12.57 4.84
C GLU A 245 -7.16 13.26 4.14
N THR A 246 -5.96 13.03 4.67
CA THR A 246 -4.72 13.67 4.18
C THR A 246 -4.01 12.84 3.11
N ASP A 247 -4.37 11.58 2.93
CA ASP A 247 -3.82 10.68 1.92
C ASP A 247 -4.89 10.44 0.85
N ILE A 248 -4.84 11.22 -0.22
CA ILE A 248 -5.93 11.34 -1.19
C ILE A 248 -5.72 10.54 -2.48
N THR A 249 -4.51 10.00 -2.66
CA THR A 249 -4.12 9.23 -3.85
C THR A 249 -3.78 7.80 -3.51
N HIS A 250 -2.99 7.60 -2.44
CA HIS A 250 -2.52 6.29 -2.00
C HIS A 250 -1.88 5.50 -3.15
N LEU A 251 -0.83 6.07 -3.74
CA LEU A 251 0.00 5.38 -4.74
C LEU A 251 0.59 4.12 -4.10
N ASN A 252 0.28 2.96 -4.67
CA ASN A 252 0.70 1.67 -4.11
C ASN A 252 1.57 0.85 -5.05
N ASP A 253 1.70 1.24 -6.32
CA ASP A 253 2.60 0.58 -7.24
C ASP A 253 3.15 1.50 -8.34
N VAL A 254 4.37 1.21 -8.80
CA VAL A 254 5.07 1.81 -9.93
C VAL A 254 5.89 0.73 -10.64
N GLU A 255 5.33 0.10 -11.66
CA GLU A 255 5.98 -0.97 -12.43
C GLU A 255 6.54 -0.46 -13.76
N PRO A 256 7.83 -0.66 -14.06
CA PRO A 256 8.39 -0.33 -15.38
C PRO A 256 8.07 -1.40 -16.42
N LEU A 257 7.66 -0.99 -17.62
CA LEU A 257 7.50 -1.89 -18.76
C LEU A 257 8.86 -2.47 -19.18
N SER A 258 9.02 -3.78 -19.02
CA SER A 258 10.25 -4.47 -19.42
C SER A 258 10.48 -4.39 -20.94
N PRO A 259 11.73 -4.15 -21.40
CA PRO A 259 12.08 -4.24 -22.81
C PRO A 259 11.75 -5.59 -23.46
N SER A 260 11.69 -6.67 -22.68
CA SER A 260 11.45 -8.03 -23.21
C SER A 260 10.05 -8.24 -23.78
N ILE A 261 9.06 -7.44 -23.32
CA ILE A 261 7.66 -7.53 -23.75
C ILE A 261 7.14 -6.22 -24.34
N ALA A 262 7.96 -5.16 -24.40
CA ALA A 262 7.53 -3.83 -24.83
C ALA A 262 6.92 -3.81 -26.25
N ASP A 263 7.44 -4.64 -27.17
CA ASP A 263 6.91 -4.78 -28.53
C ASP A 263 5.45 -5.28 -28.58
N GLU A 264 4.94 -5.86 -27.48
CA GLU A 264 3.55 -6.31 -27.33
C GLU A 264 2.60 -5.18 -26.89
N TYR A 265 3.12 -3.97 -26.66
CA TYR A 265 2.37 -2.79 -26.18
C TYR A 265 2.54 -1.59 -27.13
N PRO A 266 1.80 -1.51 -28.26
CA PRO A 266 2.03 -0.51 -29.32
C PRO A 266 1.89 0.96 -28.91
N LEU A 267 1.27 1.25 -27.76
CA LEU A 267 1.11 2.60 -27.24
C LEU A 267 2.27 3.06 -26.34
N PHE A 268 3.13 2.12 -25.92
CA PHE A 268 4.12 2.32 -24.87
C PHE A 268 5.52 2.02 -25.38
N ASP A 269 6.49 2.57 -24.66
CA ASP A 269 7.91 2.32 -24.86
C ASP A 269 8.46 1.57 -23.64
N ALA A 270 9.53 0.79 -23.83
CA ALA A 270 10.23 0.16 -22.72
C ALA A 270 10.66 1.22 -21.69
N GLY A 271 10.36 0.97 -20.41
CA GLY A 271 10.59 1.92 -19.33
C GLY A 271 9.44 2.89 -19.04
N ASP A 272 8.36 2.89 -19.82
CA ASP A 272 7.10 3.52 -19.40
C ASP A 272 6.62 2.89 -18.09
N LEU A 273 6.02 3.68 -17.21
CA LEU A 273 5.65 3.26 -15.86
C LEU A 273 4.15 3.05 -15.74
N LEU A 274 3.77 1.89 -15.22
CA LEU A 274 2.42 1.50 -14.84
C LEU A 274 2.19 1.76 -13.35
N LEU A 275 1.18 2.57 -13.05
CA LEU A 275 0.91 3.05 -11.70
C LEU A 275 -0.44 2.54 -11.22
N SER A 276 -0.52 2.20 -9.94
CA SER A 276 -1.80 2.01 -9.26
C SER A 276 -2.02 3.06 -8.18
N ILE A 277 -3.11 3.80 -8.34
CA ILE A 277 -3.54 4.89 -7.46
C ILE A 277 -4.84 4.42 -6.79
N ARG A 278 -4.68 3.86 -5.58
CA ARG A 278 -5.73 3.06 -4.92
C ARG A 278 -7.00 3.86 -4.68
N ASP A 279 -6.87 5.05 -4.10
CA ASP A 279 -8.03 5.80 -3.59
C ASP A 279 -8.79 6.53 -4.69
N LEU A 280 -8.21 6.60 -5.89
CA LEU A 280 -8.87 7.09 -7.10
C LEU A 280 -9.46 5.95 -7.95
N HIS A 281 -9.26 4.69 -7.53
CA HIS A 281 -9.55 3.49 -8.31
C HIS A 281 -8.97 3.62 -9.73
N LEU A 282 -7.71 4.06 -9.86
CA LEU A 282 -7.12 4.47 -11.12
C LEU A 282 -5.81 3.74 -11.36
N VAL A 283 -5.70 3.13 -12.54
CA VAL A 283 -4.45 2.59 -13.09
C VAL A 283 -4.09 3.40 -14.33
N LEU A 284 -2.82 3.76 -14.48
CA LEU A 284 -2.36 4.54 -15.64
C LEU A 284 -0.96 4.13 -16.07
N VAL A 285 -0.63 4.40 -17.33
CA VAL A 285 0.72 4.26 -17.88
C VAL A 285 1.20 5.63 -18.33
N TYR A 286 2.40 6.03 -17.90
CA TYR A 286 3.01 7.29 -18.28
C TYR A 286 4.47 7.14 -18.68
N ASP A 287 4.93 8.04 -19.53
CA ASP A 287 6.34 8.18 -19.89
C ASP A 287 7.04 9.06 -18.84
N PRO A 288 8.02 8.54 -18.08
CA PRO A 288 8.72 9.31 -17.06
C PRO A 288 9.57 10.45 -17.63
N ALA A 289 10.01 10.39 -18.89
CA ALA A 289 10.84 11.44 -19.49
C ALA A 289 10.01 12.65 -19.94
N SER A 290 8.81 12.42 -20.48
CA SER A 290 7.92 13.50 -20.97
C SER A 290 6.79 13.87 -19.99
N GLU A 291 6.61 13.07 -18.93
CA GLU A 291 5.51 13.13 -17.97
C GLU A 291 4.11 13.10 -18.63
N GLN A 292 4.00 12.45 -19.80
CA GLN A 292 2.74 12.25 -20.50
C GLN A 292 2.10 10.93 -20.10
N VAL A 293 0.84 10.97 -19.67
CA VAL A 293 0.03 9.78 -19.48
C VAL A 293 -0.42 9.27 -20.85
N LYS A 294 0.08 8.10 -21.23
CA LYS A 294 -0.20 7.45 -22.53
C LYS A 294 -1.51 6.67 -22.50
N TRP A 295 -1.91 6.17 -21.33
CA TRP A 295 -3.15 5.43 -21.13
C TRP A 295 -3.60 5.47 -19.66
N HIS A 296 -4.90 5.35 -19.40
CA HIS A 296 -5.42 5.14 -18.05
C HIS A 296 -6.77 4.42 -18.07
N THR A 297 -7.09 3.68 -17.01
CA THR A 297 -8.44 3.17 -16.75
C THR A 297 -8.80 3.27 -15.27
N SER A 298 -10.09 3.34 -14.98
CA SER A 298 -10.59 3.43 -13.62
C SER A 298 -11.74 2.46 -13.31
N ASP A 299 -11.84 1.44 -14.15
CA ASP A 299 -12.86 0.39 -14.18
C ASP A 299 -12.18 -0.87 -14.78
N PRO A 300 -12.52 -2.09 -14.34
CA PRO A 300 -13.66 -2.48 -13.48
C PRO A 300 -13.32 -2.67 -11.99
N PHE A 301 -12.17 -2.19 -11.54
CA PHE A 301 -11.63 -2.46 -10.22
C PHE A 301 -11.92 -1.36 -9.20
N ILE A 302 -11.85 -1.73 -7.92
CA ILE A 302 -12.12 -0.86 -6.77
C ILE A 302 -10.99 -1.00 -5.75
N GLN A 303 -10.19 0.05 -5.57
CA GLN A 303 -9.11 0.14 -4.58
C GLN A 303 -8.05 -0.93 -4.80
N GLN A 304 -7.71 -1.10 -6.07
CA GLN A 304 -6.80 -2.09 -6.60
C GLN A 304 -5.36 -1.91 -6.13
N HIS A 305 -4.57 -2.99 -6.28
CA HIS A 305 -3.14 -3.05 -6.04
C HIS A 305 -2.45 -3.77 -7.21
N ASP A 306 -1.13 -3.63 -7.26
CA ASP A 306 -0.21 -4.51 -8.00
C ASP A 306 -0.66 -4.80 -9.44
N PRO A 307 -0.74 -3.75 -10.28
CA PRO A 307 -0.97 -3.93 -11.70
C PRO A 307 0.33 -4.37 -12.39
N ASP A 308 0.26 -5.45 -13.18
CA ASP A 308 1.43 -6.01 -13.87
C ASP A 308 1.23 -6.00 -15.39
N PHE A 309 2.31 -5.74 -16.13
CA PHE A 309 2.36 -6.03 -17.56
C PHE A 309 2.51 -7.55 -17.79
N ILE A 310 1.51 -8.17 -18.41
CA ILE A 310 1.42 -9.63 -18.55
C ILE A 310 1.45 -10.15 -20.00
N GLY A 311 1.90 -9.31 -20.93
CA GLY A 311 2.02 -9.61 -22.36
C GLY A 311 0.73 -9.44 -23.16
N ASN A 312 0.86 -9.47 -24.48
CA ASN A 312 -0.18 -9.37 -25.50
C ASN A 312 -1.11 -8.15 -25.32
N GLY A 313 -0.54 -7.04 -24.86
CA GLY A 313 -1.27 -5.80 -24.57
C GLY A 313 -2.21 -5.88 -23.36
N TRP A 314 -2.08 -6.91 -22.51
CA TRP A 314 -2.86 -7.06 -21.29
C TRP A 314 -2.12 -6.47 -20.09
N ILE A 315 -2.89 -5.85 -19.21
CA ILE A 315 -2.46 -5.46 -17.87
C ILE A 315 -3.34 -6.23 -16.90
N GLY A 316 -2.73 -7.03 -16.04
CA GLY A 316 -3.44 -7.69 -14.95
C GLY A 316 -3.44 -6.79 -13.71
N VAL A 317 -4.48 -6.87 -12.90
CA VAL A 317 -4.70 -5.98 -11.75
C VAL A 317 -5.27 -6.80 -10.62
N PHE A 318 -4.67 -6.69 -9.43
CA PHE A 318 -5.28 -7.21 -8.22
C PHE A 318 -6.39 -6.26 -7.76
N ASP A 319 -7.63 -6.67 -7.98
CA ASP A 319 -8.80 -5.91 -7.57
C ASP A 319 -9.24 -6.33 -6.17
N ASN A 320 -8.96 -5.50 -5.17
CA ASN A 320 -9.45 -5.69 -3.82
C ASN A 320 -10.98 -5.77 -3.78
N ASN A 321 -11.65 -5.09 -4.71
CA ASN A 321 -13.10 -5.08 -4.89
C ASN A 321 -13.82 -4.69 -3.59
N ARG A 322 -13.24 -3.71 -2.87
CA ARG A 322 -13.70 -3.35 -1.52
C ARG A 322 -15.17 -2.96 -1.54
N ASP A 323 -15.92 -3.52 -0.61
CA ASP A 323 -17.33 -3.22 -0.42
C ASP A 323 -17.66 -2.87 1.03
N PHE A 324 -18.95 -2.65 1.31
CA PHE A 324 -19.44 -2.29 2.64
C PHE A 324 -19.55 -3.50 3.60
N THR A 325 -18.94 -4.63 3.26
CA THR A 325 -18.97 -5.85 4.06
C THR A 325 -17.56 -6.27 4.47
N ALA A 326 -17.43 -6.87 5.64
CA ALA A 326 -16.13 -7.36 6.13
C ALA A 326 -15.57 -8.54 5.30
N ARG A 327 -16.32 -9.06 4.32
CA ARG A 327 -16.03 -10.32 3.62
C ARG A 327 -16.18 -10.24 2.10
N GLY A 328 -16.36 -9.04 1.55
CA GLY A 328 -16.54 -8.87 0.10
C GLY A 328 -17.82 -9.50 -0.43
N THR A 329 -18.82 -9.77 0.42
CA THR A 329 -20.02 -10.55 0.02
C THR A 329 -20.99 -9.76 -0.85
N MET A 330 -20.86 -8.43 -0.92
CA MET A 330 -21.70 -7.61 -1.79
C MET A 330 -21.18 -7.67 -3.23
N ASN A 331 -19.85 -7.55 -3.41
CA ASN A 331 -19.23 -7.52 -4.75
C ASN A 331 -18.60 -8.85 -5.20
N GLY A 332 -18.63 -9.89 -4.36
CA GLY A 332 -18.16 -11.24 -4.70
C GLY A 332 -16.71 -11.55 -4.32
N GLY A 333 -16.08 -10.71 -3.49
CA GLY A 333 -14.70 -10.87 -3.05
C GLY A 333 -13.68 -10.22 -3.97
N SER A 334 -12.41 -10.35 -3.62
CA SER A 334 -11.29 -9.82 -4.40
C SER A 334 -11.08 -10.65 -5.66
N ARG A 335 -10.59 -10.00 -6.72
CA ARG A 335 -10.44 -10.56 -8.06
C ARG A 335 -9.04 -10.31 -8.59
N ILE A 336 -8.62 -11.13 -9.55
CA ILE A 336 -7.56 -10.76 -10.49
C ILE A 336 -8.27 -10.47 -11.80
N VAL A 337 -8.18 -9.23 -12.26
CA VAL A 337 -8.81 -8.78 -13.50
C VAL A 337 -7.73 -8.40 -14.49
N ALA A 338 -7.86 -8.81 -15.75
CA ALA A 338 -7.01 -8.34 -16.83
C ALA A 338 -7.79 -7.40 -17.75
N VAL A 339 -7.16 -6.30 -18.16
CA VAL A 339 -7.70 -5.33 -19.12
C VAL A 339 -6.78 -5.23 -20.32
N GLN A 340 -7.35 -5.14 -21.54
CA GLN A 340 -6.57 -5.06 -22.78
C GLN A 340 -6.68 -3.69 -23.42
N LEU A 341 -5.53 -3.08 -23.69
CA LEU A 341 -5.39 -1.66 -24.04
C LEU A 341 -6.04 -1.25 -25.36
N HIS A 342 -6.11 -2.16 -26.34
CA HIS A 342 -6.49 -1.84 -27.73
C HIS A 342 -7.89 -2.33 -28.12
N THR A 343 -8.58 -3.06 -27.25
CA THR A 343 -9.90 -3.65 -27.52
C THR A 343 -10.95 -3.33 -26.47
N ASP A 344 -10.59 -2.62 -25.39
CA ASP A 344 -11.39 -2.46 -24.17
C ASP A 344 -11.84 -3.81 -23.57
N SER A 345 -11.15 -4.90 -23.88
CA SER A 345 -11.49 -6.23 -23.37
C SER A 345 -11.14 -6.36 -21.89
N VAL A 346 -11.99 -7.07 -21.16
CA VAL A 346 -11.83 -7.34 -19.73
C VAL A 346 -12.02 -8.83 -19.49
N GLU A 347 -11.13 -9.42 -18.70
CA GLU A 347 -11.19 -10.82 -18.26
C GLU A 347 -11.07 -10.89 -16.73
N VAL A 348 -11.89 -11.72 -16.09
CA VAL A 348 -11.69 -12.09 -14.68
C VAL A 348 -10.91 -13.39 -14.64
N ARG A 349 -9.64 -13.33 -14.21
CA ARG A 349 -8.74 -14.49 -14.10
C ARG A 349 -8.84 -15.21 -12.76
N PHE A 350 -9.25 -14.48 -11.73
CA PHE A 350 -9.61 -15.04 -10.43
C PHE A 350 -10.83 -14.30 -9.86
N PRO A 351 -11.82 -14.99 -9.25
CA PRO A 351 -11.90 -16.44 -9.06
C PRO A 351 -12.22 -17.20 -10.35
N THR A 352 -11.72 -18.44 -10.45
CA THR A 352 -12.14 -19.42 -11.47
C THR A 352 -13.32 -20.25 -10.95
N GLU A 353 -14.01 -20.97 -11.86
CA GLU A 353 -15.12 -21.89 -11.52
C GLU A 353 -14.77 -22.94 -10.46
N ARG A 354 -13.47 -23.28 -10.32
CA ARG A 354 -12.96 -24.29 -9.39
C ARG A 354 -12.38 -23.68 -8.12
N SER A 355 -12.27 -22.36 -8.04
CA SER A 355 -11.64 -21.68 -6.91
C SER A 355 -12.70 -21.18 -5.92
N ALA A 356 -12.38 -21.26 -4.63
CA ALA A 356 -13.18 -20.60 -3.61
C ALA A 356 -12.80 -19.11 -3.56
N PRO A 357 -13.78 -18.18 -3.51
CA PRO A 357 -13.50 -16.75 -3.45
C PRO A 357 -12.71 -16.43 -2.18
N PHE A 358 -11.84 -15.44 -2.28
CA PHE A 358 -11.19 -14.83 -1.13
C PHE A 358 -11.42 -13.31 -1.20
N TYR A 359 -11.20 -12.64 -0.08
CA TYR A 359 -11.41 -11.21 0.05
C TYR A 359 -10.36 -10.61 0.97
N THR A 360 -9.79 -9.51 0.51
CA THR A 360 -8.90 -8.64 1.26
C THR A 360 -9.22 -7.21 0.88
N ASP A 361 -9.65 -6.43 1.86
CA ASP A 361 -10.08 -5.05 1.71
C ASP A 361 -8.93 -4.09 1.38
N THR A 362 -7.68 -4.49 1.63
CA THR A 362 -6.48 -3.70 1.35
C THR A 362 -5.26 -4.58 1.07
N MET A 363 -4.20 -3.96 0.54
CA MET A 363 -2.92 -4.57 0.17
C MET A 363 -3.09 -5.72 -0.84
N ARG A 364 -2.01 -6.47 -1.04
CA ARG A 364 -1.80 -7.69 -1.85
C ARG A 364 -0.95 -7.44 -3.08
N LYS A 365 -0.31 -8.55 -3.45
CA LYS A 365 0.52 -8.76 -4.63
C LYS A 365 0.06 -10.07 -5.25
N TRP A 366 0.06 -10.14 -6.56
CA TRP A 366 -0.09 -11.35 -7.37
C TRP A 366 1.11 -11.41 -8.32
N GLN A 367 1.20 -12.49 -9.08
CA GLN A 367 2.24 -12.63 -10.09
C GLN A 367 1.76 -13.65 -11.11
N GLN A 368 1.94 -13.36 -12.39
CA GLN A 368 1.83 -14.38 -13.41
C GLN A 368 3.11 -15.22 -13.43
N LEU A 369 2.96 -16.53 -13.19
CA LEU A 369 4.05 -17.49 -13.31
C LEU A 369 4.11 -18.00 -14.75
N GLU A 370 5.32 -18.27 -15.24
CA GLU A 370 5.59 -18.83 -16.59
C GLU A 370 5.24 -20.31 -16.73
#